data_AF-A0A228K0H6-F1
#
_entry.id   AF-A0A228K0H6-F1
#
_cell.length_a   1.000
_cell.length_b   1.000
_cell.length_c   1.000
_cell.angle_alpha   90.00
_cell.angle_beta   90.00
_cell.angle_gamma   90.00
#
_symmetry.space_group_name_H-M   'P 1'
#
loop_
_entity.id
_entity.type
_entity.pdbx_description
1 polymer ?
#
loop_
_entity_poly.entity_id
_entity_poly.type
_entity_poly.pdbx_seq_one_letter_code
_entity_poly.pdbx_strand_id
1 'polypeptide(L)'
;MQRSIATVSLSGTLAEKLAAIQAAGFDGVEIFENDLVYFDGSPADVRRMAADLGLDIVLFQPFRDFEGVSAAQLARNLDRIKRKFDVMHALGTDRILVCSNVSADTIADDGLLVDQLGALAEAARQAGVVAAYEALAWGRVVKRYGHAWKLVNAVNSPHLGLALDSFHTLSLDDSPDAIADIPGDRIAFVQIADAPKLAMDVLEWSRHFRSFPGQGDFDLARFTARVIESGYTGPLSLEIFNDGFRAAPTAITAADGHRSLLYLEELTRERLAQDGRAPAADQPLFAPPAPPAHVGFQFIEFAVDAQAAATVGEWLGRMRFRLAGRHRSKDVTLFQHGAASIVLNAERDSFADAFFQQHGLSLCASAFRVDDAKVAFERAAGFGYAPFSGRVGPNERVLPSVQAPDGSLEYFVDEAPNAPTLYESDFVLTDIDGPSEVGPLTGIDHVCLALPADALDTWILFFKTAFGFEAERSWLVPDPYGLMRSRAVRSADGSVRIALNASVDRHTAVAESLDRYHGTGLNHVAFRTDDIVKTIAAFAADGIPFLRIPPNYYDDLAARYALPDDLIDTLSTHHLLYDRDEHGGEFLHAYTELVDNRFSLEIVERRGGYDGYGATNAAVRLAAQAQRRK
;
A
#
# COMPACT_ATOMS: atom_id res chain seq x y z
N MET A 1 0.13 -17.18 15.16
CA MET A 1 1.14 -16.61 16.09
C MET A 1 0.53 -15.41 16.79
N GLN A 2 1.06 -14.97 17.92
CA GLN A 2 0.62 -13.72 18.55
C GLN A 2 1.05 -12.54 17.67
N ARG A 3 0.10 -11.72 17.22
CA ARG A 3 0.38 -10.54 16.38
C ARG A 3 0.62 -9.34 17.27
N SER A 4 1.71 -8.64 17.06
CA SER A 4 2.05 -7.48 17.87
C SER A 4 2.57 -6.30 17.04
N ILE A 5 2.63 -5.14 17.67
CA ILE A 5 3.16 -3.93 17.06
C ILE A 5 3.82 -3.07 18.14
N ALA A 6 4.96 -2.48 17.82
CA ALA A 6 5.60 -1.52 18.69
C ALA A 6 4.87 -0.17 18.66
N THR A 7 4.73 0.48 19.82
CA THR A 7 4.09 1.81 19.89
C THR A 7 4.83 2.86 19.08
N VAL A 8 6.11 2.66 18.76
CA VAL A 8 6.90 3.54 17.89
C VAL A 8 6.43 3.58 16.45
N SER A 9 5.72 2.54 16.00
CA SER A 9 5.13 2.40 14.67
C SER A 9 3.94 3.33 14.43
N LEU A 10 3.43 3.98 15.48
CA LEU A 10 2.21 4.77 15.46
C LEU A 10 2.45 6.19 15.98
N SER A 11 1.64 7.14 15.50
CA SER A 11 1.52 8.50 16.02
C SER A 11 0.55 8.57 17.22
N GLY A 12 0.44 9.72 17.88
CA GLY A 12 -0.52 9.97 18.97
C GLY A 12 0.03 9.70 20.38
N THR A 13 -0.82 9.85 21.38
CA THR A 13 -0.52 9.54 22.79
C THR A 13 -0.51 8.03 23.04
N LEU A 14 0.14 7.58 24.11
CA LEU A 14 0.18 6.15 24.46
C LEU A 14 -1.23 5.53 24.60
N ALA A 15 -2.20 6.28 25.14
CA ALA A 15 -3.58 5.83 25.26
C ALA A 15 -4.26 5.63 23.90
N GLU A 16 -4.11 6.59 22.98
CA GLU A 16 -4.66 6.51 21.63
C GLU A 16 -4.02 5.36 20.84
N LYS A 17 -2.71 5.17 20.98
CA LYS A 17 -1.98 4.04 20.39
C LYS A 17 -2.54 2.70 20.86
N LEU A 18 -2.67 2.48 22.17
CA LEU A 18 -3.19 1.22 22.71
C LEU A 18 -4.62 0.95 22.25
N ALA A 19 -5.48 1.97 22.25
CA ALA A 19 -6.85 1.83 21.75
C ALA A 19 -6.90 1.47 20.26
N ALA A 20 -6.08 2.11 19.43
CA ALA A 20 -5.98 1.80 18.00
C ALA A 20 -5.43 0.39 17.73
N ILE A 21 -4.42 -0.05 18.49
CA ILE A 21 -3.83 -1.39 18.40
C ILE A 21 -4.89 -2.45 18.70
N GLN A 22 -5.67 -2.28 19.78
CA GLN A 22 -6.77 -3.18 20.13
C GLN A 22 -7.85 -3.18 19.04
N ALA A 23 -8.29 -2.00 18.59
CA ALA A 23 -9.35 -1.88 17.59
C ALA A 23 -8.96 -2.49 16.23
N ALA A 24 -7.67 -2.47 15.88
CA ALA A 24 -7.15 -3.10 14.67
C ALA A 24 -7.09 -4.63 14.75
N GLY A 25 -7.14 -5.22 15.96
CA GLY A 25 -7.16 -6.67 16.17
C GLY A 25 -5.81 -7.29 16.56
N PHE A 26 -4.83 -6.49 16.99
CA PHE A 26 -3.58 -7.05 17.54
C PHE A 26 -3.80 -7.73 18.89
N ASP A 27 -2.98 -8.73 19.17
CA ASP A 27 -2.99 -9.48 20.44
C ASP A 27 -2.05 -8.87 21.49
N GLY A 28 -1.03 -8.14 21.05
CA GLY A 28 0.01 -7.61 21.93
C GLY A 28 0.69 -6.35 21.42
N VAL A 29 1.45 -5.72 22.30
CA VAL A 29 2.12 -4.44 22.06
C VAL A 29 3.55 -4.47 22.62
N GLU A 30 4.47 -3.86 21.89
CA GLU A 30 5.79 -3.52 22.42
C GLU A 30 5.76 -2.08 22.93
N ILE A 31 6.11 -1.87 24.19
CA ILE A 31 6.17 -0.53 24.77
C ILE A 31 7.53 0.08 24.44
N PHE A 32 7.51 1.09 23.57
CA PHE A 32 8.68 1.90 23.29
C PHE A 32 8.91 2.88 24.44
N GLU A 33 10.13 2.91 24.98
CA GLU A 33 10.48 3.64 26.20
C GLU A 33 10.11 5.12 26.13
N ASN A 34 10.30 5.78 24.99
CA ASN A 34 9.97 7.20 24.86
C ASN A 34 8.47 7.48 25.04
N ASP A 35 7.59 6.57 24.58
CA ASP A 35 6.15 6.75 24.79
C ASP A 35 5.78 6.66 26.27
N LEU A 36 6.48 5.80 27.02
CA LEU A 36 6.33 5.71 28.47
C LEU A 36 6.88 6.95 29.19
N VAL A 37 8.00 7.50 28.73
CA VAL A 37 8.60 8.72 29.31
C VAL A 37 7.71 9.95 29.12
N TYR A 38 6.95 10.02 28.03
CA TYR A 38 6.04 11.13 27.74
C TYR A 38 4.64 10.95 28.34
N PHE A 39 4.34 9.78 28.89
CA PHE A 39 3.06 9.48 29.51
C PHE A 39 2.99 10.06 30.93
N ASP A 40 1.89 10.75 31.25
CA ASP A 40 1.67 11.42 32.55
C ASP A 40 1.22 10.45 33.67
N GLY A 41 1.20 9.15 33.39
CA GLY A 41 0.87 8.09 34.35
C GLY A 41 2.05 7.18 34.67
N SER A 42 1.81 6.18 35.54
CA SER A 42 2.84 5.21 35.93
C SER A 42 2.89 4.00 34.96
N PRO A 43 3.98 3.22 34.96
CA PRO A 43 4.03 1.95 34.22
C PRO A 43 2.92 0.97 34.63
N ALA A 44 2.49 1.00 35.90
CA ALA A 44 1.37 0.19 36.38
C ALA A 44 0.01 0.65 35.81
N ASP A 45 -0.13 1.95 35.48
CA ASP A 45 -1.31 2.45 34.77
C ASP A 45 -1.32 1.97 33.32
N VAL A 46 -0.17 1.95 32.65
CA VAL A 46 -0.03 1.39 31.29
C VAL A 46 -0.40 -0.10 31.28
N ARG A 47 0.08 -0.87 32.26
CA ARG A 47 -0.31 -2.28 32.44
C ARG A 47 -1.83 -2.44 32.57
N ARG A 48 -2.47 -1.59 33.38
CA ARG A 48 -3.93 -1.62 33.57
C ARG A 48 -4.65 -1.28 32.27
N MET A 49 -4.21 -0.25 31.56
CA MET A 49 -4.79 0.13 30.26
C MET A 49 -4.69 -0.99 29.22
N ALA A 50 -3.53 -1.63 29.11
CA ALA A 50 -3.34 -2.76 28.21
C ALA A 50 -4.24 -3.94 28.60
N ALA A 51 -4.31 -4.28 29.90
CA ALA A 51 -5.18 -5.34 30.40
C ALA A 51 -6.69 -5.05 30.18
N ASP A 52 -7.13 -3.81 30.39
CA ASP A 52 -8.52 -3.39 30.16
C ASP A 52 -8.91 -3.51 28.67
N LEU A 53 -7.93 -3.38 27.77
CA LEU A 53 -8.05 -3.58 26.33
C LEU A 53 -7.82 -5.04 25.89
N GLY A 54 -7.40 -5.92 26.79
CA GLY A 54 -7.04 -7.31 26.45
C GLY A 54 -5.75 -7.45 25.64
N LEU A 55 -4.83 -6.49 25.73
CA LEU A 55 -3.53 -6.52 25.06
C LEU A 55 -2.43 -7.01 26.01
N ASP A 56 -1.59 -7.93 25.52
CA ASP A 56 -0.36 -8.32 26.21
C ASP A 56 0.76 -7.32 25.94
N ILE A 57 1.50 -6.92 26.98
CA ILE A 57 2.76 -6.19 26.80
C ILE A 57 3.88 -7.20 26.56
N VAL A 58 4.15 -7.49 25.30
CA VAL A 58 5.03 -8.60 24.88
C VAL A 58 6.52 -8.26 24.90
N LEU A 59 6.87 -6.97 24.92
CA LEU A 59 8.25 -6.48 24.94
C LEU A 59 8.33 -5.07 25.51
N PHE A 60 9.38 -4.79 26.29
CA PHE A 60 9.82 -3.42 26.59
C PHE A 60 11.10 -3.10 25.81
N GLN A 61 11.16 -1.93 25.17
CA GLN A 61 12.30 -1.62 24.31
C GLN A 61 12.54 -0.11 24.13
N PRO A 62 13.74 0.32 23.73
CA PRO A 62 14.97 -0.47 23.59
C PRO A 62 15.93 -0.24 24.76
N PHE A 63 16.80 -1.22 25.06
CA PHE A 63 18.00 -1.00 25.85
C PHE A 63 19.23 -0.94 24.94
N ARG A 64 19.95 0.19 24.98
CA ARG A 64 21.08 0.46 24.08
C ARG A 64 22.43 0.36 24.78
N ASP A 65 23.46 0.00 24.02
CA ASP A 65 24.89 0.12 24.38
C ASP A 65 25.27 -0.60 25.68
N PHE A 66 24.97 -1.90 25.76
CA PHE A 66 25.25 -2.71 26.95
C PHE A 66 26.67 -3.29 26.93
N GLU A 67 27.01 -4.02 25.86
CA GLU A 67 28.17 -4.88 25.72
C GLU A 67 29.37 -4.20 25.04
N GLY A 68 30.56 -4.80 25.12
CA GLY A 68 31.77 -4.29 24.48
C GLY A 68 32.31 -3.03 25.17
N VAL A 69 32.11 -2.91 26.49
CA VAL A 69 32.48 -1.70 27.24
C VAL A 69 33.56 -1.98 28.29
N SER A 70 34.19 -0.93 28.84
CA SER A 70 35.11 -1.09 29.98
C SER A 70 34.39 -1.67 31.21
N ALA A 71 35.12 -2.33 32.12
CA ALA A 71 34.54 -2.90 33.35
C ALA A 71 33.77 -1.86 34.21
N ALA A 72 34.26 -0.62 34.26
CA ALA A 72 33.60 0.46 34.97
C ALA A 72 32.27 0.87 34.31
N GLN A 73 32.21 0.86 32.97
CA GLN A 73 30.97 1.12 32.23
C GLN A 73 30.01 -0.08 32.31
N LEU A 74 30.51 -1.32 32.31
CA LEU A 74 29.69 -2.51 32.50
C LEU A 74 28.95 -2.46 33.84
N ALA A 75 29.64 -2.09 34.94
CA ALA A 75 28.99 -1.93 36.25
C ALA A 75 27.82 -0.92 36.19
N ARG A 76 28.01 0.22 35.50
CA ARG A 76 26.93 1.21 35.29
C ARG A 76 25.80 0.67 34.41
N ASN A 77 26.13 -0.09 33.37
CA ASN A 77 25.15 -0.70 32.47
C ASN A 77 24.31 -1.76 33.21
N LEU A 78 24.92 -2.54 34.11
CA LEU A 78 24.24 -3.49 34.98
C LEU A 78 23.28 -2.79 35.96
N ASP A 79 23.66 -1.65 36.54
CA ASP A 79 22.75 -0.87 37.38
C ASP A 79 21.60 -0.27 36.56
N ARG A 80 21.88 0.19 35.32
CA ARG A 80 20.87 0.74 34.42
C ARG A 80 19.84 -0.31 34.00
N ILE A 81 20.28 -1.49 33.57
CA ILE A 81 19.36 -2.57 33.14
C ILE A 81 18.51 -3.08 34.30
N LYS A 82 19.07 -3.20 35.52
CA LYS A 82 18.28 -3.60 36.71
C LYS A 82 17.14 -2.64 37.01
N ARG A 83 17.35 -1.33 36.86
CA ARG A 83 16.28 -0.33 36.97
C ARG A 83 15.23 -0.49 35.86
N LYS A 84 15.60 -0.96 34.68
CA LYS A 84 14.64 -1.28 33.61
C LYS A 84 13.83 -2.53 33.95
N PHE A 85 14.41 -3.52 34.62
CA PHE A 85 13.66 -4.68 35.13
C PHE A 85 12.57 -4.25 36.11
N ASP A 86 12.85 -3.31 37.02
CA ASP A 86 11.82 -2.77 37.93
C ASP A 86 10.64 -2.13 37.14
N VAL A 87 10.94 -1.39 36.06
CA VAL A 87 9.93 -0.80 35.16
C VAL A 87 9.14 -1.89 34.45
N MET A 88 9.81 -2.93 33.93
CA MET A 88 9.18 -4.05 33.25
C MET A 88 8.22 -4.82 34.17
N HIS A 89 8.59 -5.06 35.43
CA HIS A 89 7.70 -5.70 36.41
C HIS A 89 6.45 -4.86 36.67
N ALA A 90 6.59 -3.54 36.71
CA ALA A 90 5.45 -2.63 36.83
C ALA A 90 4.56 -2.62 35.56
N LEU A 91 5.17 -2.66 34.37
CA LEU A 91 4.46 -2.87 33.09
C LEU A 91 3.82 -4.26 33.00
N GLY A 92 4.33 -5.25 33.74
CA GLY A 92 3.86 -6.64 33.67
C GLY A 92 4.43 -7.42 32.48
N THR A 93 5.61 -7.05 31.97
CA THR A 93 6.31 -7.76 30.89
C THR A 93 7.57 -8.44 31.39
N ASP A 94 7.97 -9.53 30.75
CA ASP A 94 9.14 -10.34 31.10
C ASP A 94 10.26 -10.28 30.05
N ARG A 95 10.10 -9.49 28.98
CA ARG A 95 11.08 -9.40 27.88
C ARG A 95 11.55 -7.98 27.66
N ILE A 96 12.86 -7.83 27.44
CA ILE A 96 13.48 -6.56 27.03
C ILE A 96 14.36 -6.75 25.81
N LEU A 97 14.23 -5.85 24.85
CA LEU A 97 15.10 -5.82 23.68
C LEU A 97 16.39 -5.07 24.01
N VAL A 98 17.54 -5.70 23.76
CA VAL A 98 18.87 -5.14 23.95
C VAL A 98 19.56 -5.05 22.60
N CYS A 99 19.67 -3.84 22.06
CA CYS A 99 20.31 -3.59 20.78
C CYS A 99 21.84 -3.64 20.92
N SER A 100 22.52 -4.16 19.90
CA SER A 100 23.98 -4.13 19.82
C SER A 100 24.54 -2.70 19.91
N ASN A 101 25.70 -2.57 20.55
CA ASN A 101 26.33 -1.30 20.88
C ASN A 101 26.76 -0.55 19.62
N VAL A 102 26.42 0.73 19.53
CA VAL A 102 26.74 1.61 18.39
C VAL A 102 27.85 2.61 18.72
N SER A 103 28.30 2.66 19.98
CA SER A 103 29.33 3.60 20.42
C SER A 103 30.65 3.40 19.67
N ALA A 104 31.32 4.50 19.34
CA ALA A 104 32.64 4.48 18.72
C ALA A 104 33.71 3.79 19.60
N ASP A 105 33.51 3.81 20.92
CA ASP A 105 34.42 3.26 21.93
C ASP A 105 34.18 1.76 22.22
N THR A 106 33.32 1.10 21.45
CA THR A 106 33.03 -0.34 21.64
C THR A 106 34.29 -1.17 21.42
N ILE A 107 34.64 -1.98 22.41
CA ILE A 107 35.75 -2.93 22.39
C ILE A 107 35.36 -4.14 21.54
N ALA A 108 36.06 -4.33 20.42
CA ALA A 108 35.81 -5.41 19.48
C ALA A 108 36.52 -6.73 19.89
N ASP A 109 36.03 -7.36 20.96
CA ASP A 109 36.52 -8.66 21.44
C ASP A 109 35.35 -9.60 21.76
N ASP A 110 35.19 -10.68 20.99
CA ASP A 110 34.08 -11.63 21.15
C ASP A 110 34.07 -12.29 22.54
N GLY A 111 35.23 -12.56 23.14
CA GLY A 111 35.32 -13.13 24.48
C GLY A 111 34.71 -12.19 25.52
N LEU A 112 35.10 -10.92 25.49
CA LEU A 112 34.53 -9.87 26.32
C LEU A 112 33.03 -9.69 26.08
N LEU A 113 32.58 -9.72 24.82
CA LEU A 113 31.15 -9.61 24.48
C LEU A 113 30.36 -10.77 25.10
N VAL A 114 30.85 -12.01 24.99
CA VAL A 114 30.24 -13.19 25.63
C VAL A 114 30.21 -13.04 27.15
N ASP A 115 31.31 -12.64 27.79
CA ASP A 115 31.37 -12.45 29.25
C ASP A 115 30.36 -11.39 29.73
N GLN A 116 30.26 -10.27 29.00
CA GLN A 116 29.34 -9.18 29.35
C GLN A 116 27.88 -9.57 29.13
N LEU A 117 27.56 -10.20 28.00
CA LEU A 117 26.23 -10.74 27.75
C LEU A 117 25.87 -11.86 28.74
N GLY A 118 26.85 -12.61 29.23
CA GLY A 118 26.68 -13.57 30.34
C GLY A 118 26.31 -12.87 31.65
N ALA A 119 26.94 -11.75 31.98
CA ALA A 119 26.58 -10.93 33.13
C ALA A 119 25.16 -10.33 33.01
N LEU A 120 24.75 -9.92 31.80
CA LEU A 120 23.37 -9.53 31.50
C LEU A 120 22.39 -10.68 31.73
N ALA A 121 22.71 -11.87 31.20
CA ALA A 121 21.87 -13.05 31.32
C ALA A 121 21.67 -13.47 32.79
N GLU A 122 22.71 -13.37 33.62
CA GLU A 122 22.60 -13.65 35.06
C GLU A 122 21.75 -12.60 35.78
N ALA A 123 21.90 -11.31 35.44
CA ALA A 123 21.05 -10.26 35.99
C ALA A 123 19.56 -10.47 35.58
N ALA A 124 19.32 -10.83 34.33
CA ALA A 124 17.98 -11.15 33.82
C ALA A 124 17.38 -12.38 34.52
N ARG A 125 18.18 -13.44 34.73
CA ARG A 125 17.78 -14.63 35.50
C ARG A 125 17.36 -14.28 36.93
N GLN A 126 18.12 -13.44 37.63
CA GLN A 126 17.80 -13.00 38.99
C GLN A 126 16.49 -12.19 39.06
N ALA A 127 16.17 -11.45 38.00
CA ALA A 127 14.94 -10.68 37.89
C ALA A 127 13.76 -11.48 37.29
N GLY A 128 13.98 -12.72 36.83
CA GLY A 128 12.96 -13.54 36.19
C GLY A 128 12.51 -13.01 34.82
N VAL A 129 13.41 -12.38 34.08
CA VAL A 129 13.14 -11.80 32.75
C VAL A 129 14.04 -12.41 31.69
N VAL A 130 13.76 -12.15 30.40
CA VAL A 130 14.57 -12.58 29.26
C VAL A 130 15.07 -11.34 28.51
N ALA A 131 16.38 -11.27 28.29
CA ALA A 131 16.97 -10.30 27.39
C ALA A 131 16.98 -10.84 25.95
N ALA A 132 16.37 -10.12 25.02
CA ALA A 132 16.37 -10.45 23.60
C ALA A 132 17.43 -9.57 22.90
N TYR A 133 18.55 -10.17 22.51
CA TYR A 133 19.69 -9.45 21.96
C TYR A 133 19.58 -9.30 20.45
N GLU A 134 19.54 -8.06 19.98
CA GLU A 134 19.33 -7.69 18.59
C GLU A 134 20.60 -7.12 17.95
N ALA A 135 20.91 -7.56 16.73
CA ALA A 135 21.96 -6.94 15.93
C ALA A 135 21.40 -5.76 15.12
N LEU A 136 21.75 -4.53 15.49
CA LEU A 136 21.48 -3.36 14.64
C LEU A 136 22.37 -3.42 13.40
N ALA A 137 21.82 -3.12 12.22
CA ALA A 137 22.59 -3.13 10.96
C ALA A 137 23.81 -2.17 10.97
N TRP A 138 23.78 -1.15 11.83
CA TRP A 138 24.86 -0.19 12.07
C TRP A 138 25.60 -0.39 13.41
N GLY A 139 25.39 -1.52 14.10
CA GLY A 139 26.12 -1.87 15.32
C GLY A 139 27.64 -1.77 15.13
N ARG A 140 28.38 -1.32 16.14
CA ARG A 140 29.82 -1.05 15.98
C ARG A 140 30.63 -2.31 15.71
N VAL A 141 30.25 -3.42 16.34
CA VAL A 141 30.90 -4.72 16.25
C VAL A 141 29.91 -5.78 15.75
N VAL A 142 28.75 -5.90 16.39
CA VAL A 142 27.73 -6.90 16.04
C VAL A 142 26.66 -6.26 15.15
N LYS A 143 26.70 -6.59 13.85
CA LYS A 143 25.79 -6.04 12.82
C LYS A 143 24.82 -7.05 12.20
N ARG A 144 25.18 -8.33 12.27
CA ARG A 144 24.48 -9.42 11.60
C ARG A 144 23.90 -10.38 12.62
N TYR A 145 22.72 -10.92 12.33
CA TYR A 145 22.04 -11.84 13.24
C TYR A 145 22.91 -13.08 13.52
N GLY A 146 23.68 -13.58 12.54
CA GLY A 146 24.57 -14.73 12.74
C GLY A 146 25.69 -14.47 13.76
N HIS A 147 26.21 -13.24 13.84
CA HIS A 147 27.18 -12.87 14.88
C HIS A 147 26.51 -12.75 16.25
N ALA A 148 25.34 -12.11 16.33
CA ALA A 148 24.55 -12.07 17.56
C ALA A 148 24.23 -13.49 18.06
N TRP A 149 23.80 -14.39 17.17
CA TRP A 149 23.53 -15.79 17.48
C TRP A 149 24.76 -16.49 18.04
N LYS A 150 25.94 -16.33 17.42
CA LYS A 150 27.19 -16.91 17.93
C LYS A 150 27.45 -16.51 19.39
N LEU A 151 27.24 -15.25 19.74
CA LEU A 151 27.44 -14.74 21.11
C LEU A 151 26.38 -15.28 22.07
N VAL A 152 25.10 -15.21 21.70
CA VAL A 152 23.98 -15.74 22.50
C VAL A 152 24.12 -17.23 22.76
N ASN A 153 24.50 -17.99 21.73
CA ASN A 153 24.73 -19.43 21.82
C ASN A 153 25.94 -19.76 22.73
N ALA A 154 27.01 -18.96 22.66
CA ALA A 154 28.17 -19.15 23.53
C ALA A 154 27.86 -18.88 25.02
N VAL A 155 27.02 -17.88 25.32
CA VAL A 155 26.53 -17.62 26.69
C VAL A 155 25.65 -18.77 27.19
N ASN A 156 24.84 -19.37 26.29
CA ASN A 156 24.01 -20.54 26.57
C ASN A 156 23.08 -20.41 27.80
N SER A 157 22.33 -19.31 27.91
CA SER A 157 21.37 -19.07 29.00
C SER A 157 19.94 -19.01 28.47
N PRO A 158 18.93 -19.55 29.18
CA PRO A 158 17.52 -19.37 28.83
C PRO A 158 17.02 -17.93 29.06
N HIS A 159 17.78 -17.10 29.78
CA HIS A 159 17.46 -15.68 30.03
C HIS A 159 18.14 -14.72 29.06
N LEU A 160 18.78 -15.26 28.01
CA LEU A 160 19.34 -14.50 26.89
C LEU A 160 19.02 -15.23 25.59
N GLY A 161 18.17 -14.64 24.76
CA GLY A 161 17.83 -15.15 23.44
C GLY A 161 18.18 -14.16 22.33
N LEU A 162 18.06 -14.62 21.10
CA LEU A 162 18.23 -13.81 19.91
C LEU A 162 16.94 -13.02 19.61
N ALA A 163 17.06 -11.73 19.34
CA ALA A 163 16.02 -10.96 18.66
C ALA A 163 16.36 -10.89 17.16
N LEU A 164 15.38 -11.17 16.31
CA LEU A 164 15.51 -11.07 14.86
C LEU A 164 14.68 -9.89 14.36
N ASP A 165 15.29 -9.01 13.58
CA ASP A 165 14.63 -7.92 12.87
C ASP A 165 14.85 -8.12 11.36
N SER A 166 13.76 -8.14 10.59
CA SER A 166 13.82 -8.36 9.14
C SER A 166 14.51 -7.23 8.39
N PHE A 167 14.33 -5.97 8.80
CA PHE A 167 15.00 -4.83 8.18
C PHE A 167 16.51 -4.90 8.42
N HIS A 168 16.95 -5.16 9.66
CA HIS A 168 18.38 -5.23 9.98
C HIS A 168 19.10 -6.36 9.23
N THR A 169 18.39 -7.45 8.98
CA THR A 169 18.91 -8.58 8.17
C THR A 169 18.94 -8.23 6.68
N LEU A 170 17.80 -7.81 6.12
CA LEU A 170 17.61 -7.69 4.67
C LEU A 170 18.20 -6.41 4.08
N SER A 171 18.33 -5.32 4.85
CA SER A 171 19.01 -4.09 4.42
C SER A 171 20.52 -4.26 4.21
N LEU A 172 21.12 -5.29 4.81
CA LEU A 172 22.53 -5.65 4.63
C LEU A 172 22.74 -6.74 3.57
N ASP A 173 21.69 -7.12 2.84
CA ASP A 173 21.65 -8.31 1.98
C ASP A 173 22.12 -9.59 2.70
N ASP A 174 21.90 -9.67 4.03
CA ASP A 174 22.24 -10.85 4.81
C ASP A 174 21.18 -11.94 4.58
N SER A 175 21.62 -13.15 4.23
CA SER A 175 20.67 -14.22 3.89
C SER A 175 19.94 -14.69 5.15
N PRO A 176 18.60 -14.85 5.15
CA PRO A 176 17.86 -15.37 6.29
C PRO A 176 17.95 -16.89 6.45
N ASP A 177 18.58 -17.61 5.51
CA ASP A 177 18.46 -19.08 5.45
C ASP A 177 18.95 -19.80 6.71
N ALA A 178 20.03 -19.30 7.33
CA ALA A 178 20.60 -19.91 8.54
C ALA A 178 19.74 -19.70 9.79
N ILE A 179 18.66 -18.90 9.73
CA ILE A 179 17.70 -18.76 10.83
C ILE A 179 16.99 -20.10 11.09
N ALA A 180 16.73 -20.91 10.06
CA ALA A 180 16.05 -22.20 10.21
C ALA A 180 16.85 -23.21 11.05
N ASP A 181 18.17 -23.04 11.16
CA ASP A 181 19.06 -23.90 11.95
C ASP A 181 19.18 -23.44 13.43
N ILE A 182 18.65 -22.27 13.78
CA ILE A 182 18.64 -21.76 15.15
C ILE A 182 17.49 -22.46 15.90
N PRO A 183 17.70 -23.01 17.11
CA PRO A 183 16.58 -23.56 17.87
C PRO A 183 15.54 -22.48 18.18
N GLY A 184 14.27 -22.72 17.85
CA GLY A 184 13.20 -21.72 17.99
C GLY A 184 12.98 -21.20 19.40
N ASP A 185 13.28 -22.00 20.44
CA ASP A 185 13.25 -21.60 21.85
C ASP A 185 14.41 -20.65 22.24
N ARG A 186 15.40 -20.48 21.36
CA ARG A 186 16.51 -19.54 21.50
C ARG A 186 16.29 -18.22 20.75
N ILE A 187 15.22 -18.13 19.96
CA ILE A 187 14.74 -16.87 19.39
C ILE A 187 13.73 -16.27 20.40
N ALA A 188 14.13 -15.20 21.08
CA ALA A 188 13.32 -14.58 22.13
C ALA A 188 12.23 -13.65 21.57
N PHE A 189 12.46 -13.06 20.39
CA PHE A 189 11.54 -12.12 19.78
C PHE A 189 11.81 -11.95 18.27
N VAL A 190 10.76 -11.60 17.51
CA VAL A 190 10.85 -11.35 16.06
C VAL A 190 10.10 -10.07 15.70
N GLN A 191 10.84 -9.12 15.14
CA GLN A 191 10.32 -7.88 14.58
C GLN A 191 10.36 -7.93 13.05
N ILE A 192 9.29 -7.44 12.45
CA ILE A 192 9.08 -7.39 11.02
C ILE A 192 8.95 -5.93 10.61
N ALA A 193 9.76 -5.56 9.63
CA ALA A 193 9.75 -4.30 8.95
C ALA A 193 10.13 -4.52 7.48
N ASP A 194 9.27 -4.04 6.59
CA ASP A 194 9.56 -3.91 5.16
C ASP A 194 10.29 -2.59 4.91
N ALA A 195 10.82 -2.41 3.71
CA ALA A 195 11.31 -1.13 3.23
C ALA A 195 11.49 -1.14 1.70
N PRO A 196 11.35 0.01 1.01
CA PRO A 196 11.79 0.13 -0.37
C PRO A 196 13.31 -0.02 -0.45
N LYS A 197 13.84 -0.68 -1.48
CA LYS A 197 15.30 -0.82 -1.65
C LYS A 197 15.94 0.50 -2.07
N LEU A 198 16.66 1.14 -1.14
CA LEU A 198 17.31 2.44 -1.35
C LEU A 198 18.83 2.33 -1.22
N ALA A 199 19.56 3.01 -2.09
CA ALA A 199 21.01 3.16 -1.97
C ALA A 199 21.34 4.35 -1.06
N MET A 200 21.34 4.13 0.26
CA MET A 200 21.61 5.17 1.26
C MET A 200 22.23 4.60 2.56
N ASP A 201 22.60 5.47 3.50
CA ASP A 201 23.04 5.04 4.83
C ASP A 201 21.93 4.27 5.55
N VAL A 202 22.27 3.12 6.14
CA VAL A 202 21.29 2.18 6.71
C VAL A 202 20.60 2.71 7.97
N LEU A 203 21.25 3.58 8.75
CA LEU A 203 20.62 4.19 9.93
C LEU A 203 19.55 5.18 9.49
N GLU A 204 19.88 6.04 8.54
CA GLU A 204 18.92 6.99 7.96
C GLU A 204 17.80 6.24 7.21
N TRP A 205 18.14 5.18 6.49
CA TRP A 205 17.15 4.32 5.83
C TRP A 205 16.15 3.74 6.85
N SER A 206 16.67 3.15 7.94
CA SER A 206 15.86 2.53 8.98
C SER A 206 14.97 3.52 9.71
N ARG A 207 15.42 4.76 9.90
CA ARG A 207 14.68 5.78 10.68
C ARG A 207 13.51 6.39 9.94
N HIS A 208 13.56 6.38 8.61
CA HIS A 208 12.67 7.19 7.78
C HIS A 208 11.81 6.37 6.81
N PHE A 209 12.25 5.19 6.38
CA PHE A 209 11.60 4.46 5.28
C PHE A 209 11.26 3.00 5.59
N ARG A 210 11.25 2.57 6.85
CA ARG A 210 10.60 1.30 7.18
C ARG A 210 9.11 1.38 6.80
N SER A 211 8.51 0.28 6.41
CA SER A 211 7.08 0.20 6.07
C SER A 211 6.51 -1.15 6.50
N PHE A 212 5.19 -1.28 6.44
CA PHE A 212 4.55 -2.54 6.76
C PHE A 212 4.77 -3.58 5.65
N PRO A 213 4.72 -4.89 5.98
CA PRO A 213 4.80 -5.96 5.01
C PRO A 213 3.94 -5.76 3.75
N GLY A 214 4.60 -5.85 2.59
CA GLY A 214 3.95 -5.72 1.30
C GLY A 214 3.92 -4.31 0.74
N GLN A 215 4.34 -3.30 1.51
CA GLN A 215 4.49 -1.92 1.05
C GLN A 215 5.90 -1.62 0.51
N GLY A 216 6.91 -2.38 0.96
CA GLY A 216 8.29 -2.27 0.50
C GLY A 216 8.67 -3.34 -0.54
N ASP A 217 9.97 -3.64 -0.60
CA ASP A 217 10.60 -4.50 -1.61
C ASP A 217 11.39 -5.68 -0.97
N PHE A 218 11.26 -5.90 0.35
CA PHE A 218 11.97 -6.98 1.04
C PHE A 218 11.24 -8.34 0.91
N ASP A 219 12.03 -9.42 0.85
CA ASP A 219 11.51 -10.80 0.83
C ASP A 219 11.18 -11.27 2.26
N LEU A 220 10.14 -10.65 2.82
CA LEU A 220 9.67 -10.94 4.18
C LEU A 220 9.04 -12.32 4.31
N ALA A 221 8.44 -12.84 3.23
CA ALA A 221 7.85 -14.16 3.21
C ALA A 221 8.90 -15.24 3.46
N ARG A 222 10.07 -15.14 2.80
CA ARG A 222 11.21 -16.03 3.04
C ARG A 222 11.79 -15.86 4.44
N PHE A 223 12.01 -14.62 4.90
CA PHE A 223 12.52 -14.36 6.25
C PHE A 223 11.63 -15.05 7.31
N THR A 224 10.33 -14.82 7.23
CA THR A 224 9.35 -15.35 8.19
C THR A 224 9.21 -16.87 8.06
N ALA A 225 9.33 -17.44 6.85
CA ALA A 225 9.35 -18.89 6.67
C ALA A 225 10.53 -19.54 7.42
N ARG A 226 11.74 -18.96 7.35
CA ARG A 226 12.90 -19.49 8.08
C ARG A 226 12.75 -19.37 9.59
N VAL A 227 12.11 -18.30 10.07
CA VAL A 227 11.72 -18.15 11.48
C VAL A 227 10.76 -19.27 11.89
N ILE A 228 9.74 -19.59 11.11
CA ILE A 228 8.79 -20.67 11.46
C ILE A 228 9.47 -22.05 11.44
N GLU A 229 10.32 -22.31 10.45
CA GLU A 229 11.05 -23.57 10.33
C GLU A 229 12.02 -23.83 11.50
N SER A 230 12.51 -22.78 12.15
CA SER A 230 13.31 -22.87 13.38
C SER A 230 12.54 -23.51 14.56
N GLY A 231 11.20 -23.54 14.48
CA GLY A 231 10.30 -23.95 15.55
C GLY A 231 9.88 -22.81 16.48
N TYR A 232 10.14 -21.55 16.11
CA TYR A 232 9.73 -20.38 16.88
C TYR A 232 8.20 -20.23 16.92
N THR A 233 7.66 -20.11 18.13
CA THR A 233 6.20 -20.00 18.39
C THR A 233 5.80 -18.67 19.05
N GLY A 234 6.77 -17.76 19.24
CA GLY A 234 6.54 -16.47 19.91
C GLY A 234 5.82 -15.42 19.04
N PRO A 235 5.76 -14.16 19.50
CA PRO A 235 5.13 -13.08 18.78
C PRO A 235 5.77 -12.79 17.42
N LEU A 236 4.94 -12.42 16.44
CA LEU A 236 5.36 -11.79 15.19
C LEU A 236 4.97 -10.32 15.28
N SER A 237 5.95 -9.44 15.44
CA SER A 237 5.69 -8.04 15.79
C SER A 237 6.13 -7.07 14.71
N LEU A 238 5.47 -5.92 14.60
CA LEU A 238 5.84 -4.84 13.68
C LEU A 238 6.63 -3.73 14.39
N GLU A 239 7.80 -3.39 13.88
CA GLU A 239 8.59 -2.26 14.38
C GLU A 239 8.97 -1.29 13.27
N ILE A 240 8.19 -0.22 13.11
CA ILE A 240 8.31 0.70 11.98
C ILE A 240 8.75 2.08 12.46
N PHE A 241 9.84 2.59 11.90
CA PHE A 241 10.23 3.99 12.01
C PHE A 241 10.00 4.65 10.64
N ASN A 242 8.94 5.45 10.56
CA ASN A 242 8.52 6.10 9.33
C ASN A 242 7.92 7.48 9.65
N ASP A 243 8.41 8.51 8.98
CA ASP A 243 7.96 9.89 9.23
C ASP A 243 6.51 10.11 8.79
N GLY A 244 6.09 9.47 7.70
CA GLY A 244 4.71 9.48 7.22
C GLY A 244 3.77 8.85 8.25
N PHE A 245 4.14 7.70 8.81
CA PHE A 245 3.28 7.03 9.81
C PHE A 245 3.17 7.82 11.11
N ARG A 246 4.23 8.56 11.46
CA ARG A 246 4.22 9.50 12.60
C ARG A 246 3.35 10.73 12.37
N ALA A 247 3.07 11.09 11.12
CA ALA A 247 2.16 12.16 10.75
C ALA A 247 0.73 11.66 10.43
N ALA A 248 0.56 10.36 10.16
CA ALA A 248 -0.70 9.76 9.75
C ALA A 248 -1.64 9.47 10.94
N PRO A 249 -2.97 9.32 10.69
CA PRO A 249 -3.94 8.96 11.73
C PRO A 249 -3.67 7.58 12.36
N THR A 250 -3.56 7.53 13.69
CA THR A 250 -3.21 6.32 14.47
C THR A 250 -4.06 5.10 14.13
N ALA A 251 -5.38 5.25 14.00
CA ALA A 251 -6.31 4.14 13.79
C ALA A 251 -6.13 3.46 12.43
N ILE A 252 -5.94 4.24 11.36
CA ILE A 252 -5.74 3.71 10.00
C ILE A 252 -4.39 3.01 9.92
N THR A 253 -3.32 3.64 10.45
CA THR A 253 -1.98 3.05 10.48
C THR A 253 -1.96 1.73 11.26
N ALA A 254 -2.68 1.63 12.38
CA ALA A 254 -2.81 0.38 13.13
C ALA A 254 -3.56 -0.70 12.33
N ALA A 255 -4.67 -0.35 11.66
CA ALA A 255 -5.42 -1.27 10.82
C ALA A 255 -4.58 -1.81 9.65
N ASP A 256 -3.79 -0.94 9.00
CA ASP A 256 -2.85 -1.34 7.95
C ASP A 256 -1.74 -2.24 8.48
N GLY A 257 -1.20 -1.92 9.66
CA GLY A 257 -0.24 -2.78 10.34
C GLY A 257 -0.79 -4.18 10.56
N HIS A 258 -1.98 -4.32 11.17
CA HIS A 258 -2.57 -5.63 11.40
C HIS A 258 -2.82 -6.38 10.09
N ARG A 259 -3.36 -5.69 9.09
CA ARG A 259 -3.63 -6.26 7.77
C ARG A 259 -2.36 -6.75 7.07
N SER A 260 -1.26 -6.02 7.20
CA SER A 260 0.03 -6.40 6.62
C SER A 260 0.59 -7.70 7.21
N LEU A 261 0.36 -7.97 8.51
CA LEU A 261 0.75 -9.24 9.13
C LEU A 261 -0.11 -10.38 8.59
N LEU A 262 -1.42 -10.18 8.42
CA LEU A 262 -2.29 -11.17 7.77
C LEU A 262 -1.80 -11.50 6.36
N TYR A 263 -1.41 -10.47 5.60
CA TYR A 263 -0.86 -10.64 4.26
C TYR A 263 0.48 -11.37 4.27
N LEU A 264 1.38 -11.02 5.20
CA LEU A 264 2.64 -11.73 5.38
C LEU A 264 2.42 -13.20 5.72
N GLU A 265 1.49 -13.51 6.62
CA GLU A 265 1.15 -14.89 6.98
C GLU A 265 0.65 -15.69 5.77
N GLU A 266 -0.18 -15.09 4.91
CA GLU A 266 -0.60 -15.70 3.64
C GLU A 266 0.61 -16.00 2.74
N LEU A 267 1.45 -14.99 2.47
CA LEU A 267 2.63 -15.14 1.61
C LEU A 267 3.62 -16.17 2.16
N THR A 268 3.83 -16.19 3.48
CA THR A 268 4.69 -17.17 4.14
C THR A 268 4.13 -18.58 4.04
N ARG A 269 2.81 -18.75 4.17
CA ARG A 269 2.15 -20.06 3.97
C ARG A 269 2.36 -20.56 2.54
N GLU A 270 2.19 -19.69 1.55
CA GLU A 270 2.44 -20.03 0.14
C GLU A 270 3.90 -20.39 -0.11
N ARG A 271 4.82 -19.64 0.48
CA ARG A 271 6.26 -19.93 0.38
C ARG A 271 6.61 -21.30 0.97
N LEU A 272 6.11 -21.61 2.17
CA LEU A 272 6.30 -22.92 2.80
C LEU A 272 5.74 -24.03 1.92
N ALA A 273 4.55 -23.83 1.32
CA ALA A 273 3.95 -24.81 0.42
C ALA A 273 4.79 -25.05 -0.85
N GLN A 274 5.38 -24.00 -1.44
CA GLN A 274 6.31 -24.11 -2.56
C GLN A 274 7.57 -24.94 -2.21
N ASP A 275 8.03 -24.83 -0.96
CA ASP A 275 9.15 -25.61 -0.43
C ASP A 275 8.73 -27.02 0.07
N GLY A 276 7.48 -27.44 -0.17
CA GLY A 276 6.94 -28.75 0.24
C GLY A 276 6.71 -28.88 1.75
N ARG A 277 6.56 -27.75 2.44
CA ARG A 277 6.34 -27.65 3.89
C ARG A 277 4.94 -27.10 4.19
N ALA A 278 4.50 -27.26 5.43
CA ALA A 278 3.27 -26.67 5.94
C ALA A 278 3.53 -26.12 7.35
N PRO A 279 2.82 -25.05 7.77
CA PRO A 279 2.88 -24.59 9.16
C PRO A 279 2.39 -25.69 10.11
N ALA A 280 2.90 -25.68 11.34
CA ALA A 280 2.45 -26.60 12.37
C ALA A 280 0.95 -26.38 12.69
N ALA A 281 0.23 -27.45 13.02
CA ALA A 281 -1.22 -27.41 13.21
C ALA A 281 -1.66 -26.51 14.39
N ASP A 282 -0.80 -26.35 15.38
CA ASP A 282 -0.96 -25.49 16.56
C ASP A 282 -0.47 -24.05 16.35
N GLN A 283 0.11 -23.75 15.18
CA GLN A 283 0.55 -22.42 14.77
C GLN A 283 0.00 -22.08 13.37
N PRO A 284 -1.34 -22.00 13.21
CA PRO A 284 -1.92 -21.67 11.93
C PRO A 284 -1.50 -20.27 11.50
N LEU A 285 -1.17 -20.15 10.21
CA LEU A 285 -1.01 -18.87 9.51
C LEU A 285 -2.36 -18.50 8.87
N PHE A 286 -2.61 -17.20 8.73
CA PHE A 286 -3.79 -16.69 8.05
C PHE A 286 -3.95 -17.31 6.66
N ALA A 287 -5.17 -17.79 6.38
CA ALA A 287 -5.51 -18.50 5.17
C ALA A 287 -6.82 -17.93 4.62
N PRO A 288 -6.78 -16.74 3.97
CA PRO A 288 -7.95 -16.17 3.33
C PRO A 288 -8.30 -16.99 2.07
N PRO A 289 -9.52 -16.84 1.52
CA PRO A 289 -9.80 -17.30 0.17
C PRO A 289 -8.79 -16.72 -0.83
N ALA A 290 -8.42 -17.49 -1.86
CA ALA A 290 -7.46 -17.06 -2.87
C ALA A 290 -7.90 -15.75 -3.57
N PRO A 291 -6.96 -14.91 -4.02
CA PRO A 291 -7.30 -13.76 -4.83
C PRO A 291 -8.00 -14.18 -6.14
N PRO A 292 -8.84 -13.33 -6.73
CA PRO A 292 -9.40 -13.58 -8.05
C PRO A 292 -8.29 -13.82 -9.08
N ALA A 293 -8.48 -14.80 -9.97
CA ALA A 293 -7.51 -15.10 -11.02
C ALA A 293 -7.60 -14.11 -12.19
N HIS A 294 -8.82 -13.64 -12.48
CA HIS A 294 -9.10 -12.63 -13.49
C HIS A 294 -9.82 -11.45 -12.84
N VAL A 295 -9.36 -10.24 -13.16
CA VAL A 295 -9.95 -8.99 -12.68
C VAL A 295 -10.03 -8.01 -13.82
N GLY A 296 -11.23 -7.68 -14.31
CA GLY A 296 -11.46 -6.70 -15.38
C GLY A 296 -12.25 -5.49 -14.90
N PHE A 297 -12.22 -4.38 -15.62
CA PHE A 297 -13.17 -3.29 -15.38
C PHE A 297 -14.59 -3.72 -15.77
N GLN A 298 -15.55 -3.59 -14.85
CA GLN A 298 -16.98 -3.68 -15.16
C GLN A 298 -17.52 -2.29 -15.49
N PHE A 299 -17.41 -1.34 -14.55
CA PHE A 299 -17.73 0.08 -14.74
C PHE A 299 -16.95 0.95 -13.75
N ILE A 300 -16.93 2.26 -14.03
CA ILE A 300 -16.57 3.30 -13.05
C ILE A 300 -17.79 4.18 -12.78
N GLU A 301 -17.97 4.63 -11.54
CA GLU A 301 -19.16 5.35 -11.10
C GLU A 301 -18.81 6.74 -10.56
N PHE A 302 -19.45 7.76 -11.13
CA PHE A 302 -19.31 9.14 -10.71
C PHE A 302 -20.49 9.56 -9.83
N ALA A 303 -20.18 10.12 -8.67
CA ALA A 303 -21.12 10.87 -7.86
C ALA A 303 -21.35 12.26 -8.50
N VAL A 304 -22.60 12.58 -8.80
CA VAL A 304 -22.97 13.79 -9.54
C VAL A 304 -24.26 14.40 -9.00
N ASP A 305 -24.40 15.72 -9.13
CA ASP A 305 -25.72 16.36 -9.15
C ASP A 305 -26.24 16.50 -10.58
N ALA A 306 -27.41 17.11 -10.76
CA ALA A 306 -28.01 17.30 -12.09
C ALA A 306 -27.13 18.11 -13.05
N GLN A 307 -26.36 19.09 -12.56
CA GLN A 307 -25.51 19.94 -13.38
C GLN A 307 -24.22 19.20 -13.80
N ALA A 308 -23.58 18.52 -12.84
CA ALA A 308 -22.42 17.69 -13.08
C ALA A 308 -22.77 16.52 -14.01
N ALA A 309 -23.92 15.87 -13.84
CA ALA A 309 -24.40 14.81 -14.71
C ALA A 309 -24.58 15.30 -16.16
N ALA A 310 -25.16 16.48 -16.36
CA ALA A 310 -25.30 17.09 -17.69
C ALA A 310 -23.94 17.41 -18.32
N THR A 311 -23.02 17.96 -17.52
CA THR A 311 -21.66 18.30 -17.96
C THR A 311 -20.91 17.04 -18.40
N VAL A 312 -20.81 16.03 -17.53
CA VAL A 312 -20.12 14.78 -17.84
C VAL A 312 -20.80 14.06 -19.01
N GLY A 313 -22.13 14.01 -19.04
CA GLY A 313 -22.90 13.42 -20.14
C GLY A 313 -22.63 14.07 -21.49
N GLU A 314 -22.44 15.39 -21.54
CA GLU A 314 -22.06 16.10 -22.78
C GLU A 314 -20.66 15.70 -23.26
N TRP A 315 -19.68 15.65 -22.34
CA TRP A 315 -18.32 15.19 -22.64
C TRP A 315 -18.30 13.75 -23.14
N LEU A 316 -19.01 12.85 -22.47
CA LEU A 316 -19.16 11.46 -22.88
C LEU A 316 -19.82 11.35 -24.27
N GLY A 317 -20.87 12.13 -24.52
CA GLY A 317 -21.54 12.18 -25.83
C GLY A 317 -20.62 12.65 -26.96
N ARG A 318 -19.76 13.63 -26.72
CA ARG A 318 -18.74 14.09 -27.70
C ARG A 318 -17.63 13.06 -27.91
N MET A 319 -17.34 12.23 -26.92
CA MET A 319 -16.53 11.01 -27.06
C MET A 319 -17.32 9.81 -27.57
N ARG A 320 -18.54 10.04 -28.08
CA ARG A 320 -19.45 9.07 -28.69
C ARG A 320 -19.94 7.95 -27.78
N PHE A 321 -19.77 8.07 -26.46
CA PHE A 321 -20.46 7.18 -25.54
C PHE A 321 -21.97 7.30 -25.74
N ARG A 322 -22.63 6.14 -25.81
CA ARG A 322 -24.07 6.06 -25.96
C ARG A 322 -24.72 5.99 -24.59
N LEU A 323 -25.84 6.67 -24.43
CA LEU A 323 -26.76 6.43 -23.33
C LEU A 323 -27.33 5.02 -23.49
N ALA A 324 -26.77 4.05 -22.76
CA ALA A 324 -27.07 2.63 -22.89
C ALA A 324 -28.25 2.20 -22.00
N GLY A 325 -28.52 2.95 -20.93
CA GLY A 325 -29.67 2.66 -20.09
C GLY A 325 -29.87 3.66 -18.95
N ARG A 326 -31.04 3.59 -18.34
CA ARG A 326 -31.36 4.26 -17.07
C ARG A 326 -31.72 3.22 -16.04
N HIS A 327 -31.27 3.40 -14.81
CA HIS A 327 -31.51 2.45 -13.74
C HIS A 327 -33.01 2.34 -13.46
N ARG A 328 -33.47 1.13 -13.09
CA ARG A 328 -34.90 0.81 -12.98
C ARG A 328 -35.63 1.64 -11.92
N SER A 329 -34.96 1.99 -10.83
CA SER A 329 -35.58 2.69 -9.70
C SER A 329 -34.80 3.89 -9.14
N LYS A 330 -33.62 4.20 -9.66
CA LYS A 330 -32.70 5.20 -9.09
C LYS A 330 -32.36 6.21 -10.17
N ASP A 331 -31.98 7.43 -9.78
CA ASP A 331 -31.47 8.44 -10.71
C ASP A 331 -30.02 8.13 -11.10
N VAL A 332 -29.86 7.06 -11.87
CA VAL A 332 -28.57 6.51 -12.28
C VAL A 332 -28.61 6.25 -13.78
N THR A 333 -27.59 6.72 -14.48
CA THR A 333 -27.50 6.67 -15.93
C THR A 333 -26.26 5.91 -16.38
N LEU A 334 -26.43 4.97 -17.31
CA LEU A 334 -25.35 4.16 -17.87
C LEU A 334 -24.93 4.67 -19.26
N PHE A 335 -23.64 4.92 -19.43
CA PHE A 335 -23.00 5.25 -20.69
C PHE A 335 -22.03 4.15 -21.11
N GLN A 336 -22.05 3.77 -22.38
CA GLN A 336 -21.15 2.72 -22.92
C GLN A 336 -20.49 3.12 -24.23
N HIS A 337 -19.25 2.65 -24.41
CA HIS A 337 -18.47 2.75 -25.65
C HIS A 337 -17.45 1.61 -25.72
N GLY A 338 -17.62 0.70 -26.68
CA GLY A 338 -16.90 -0.58 -26.65
C GLY A 338 -17.18 -1.34 -25.35
N ALA A 339 -16.15 -1.85 -24.69
CA ALA A 339 -16.29 -2.48 -23.37
C ALA A 339 -16.28 -1.47 -22.19
N ALA A 340 -16.02 -0.17 -22.45
CA ALA A 340 -16.00 0.83 -21.38
C ALA A 340 -17.42 1.16 -20.94
N SER A 341 -17.67 1.10 -19.63
CA SER A 341 -18.95 1.46 -19.01
C SER A 341 -18.73 2.52 -17.93
N ILE A 342 -19.51 3.59 -17.98
CA ILE A 342 -19.47 4.71 -17.03
C ILE A 342 -20.87 4.92 -16.48
N VAL A 343 -20.97 4.96 -15.15
CA VAL A 343 -22.21 5.19 -14.43
C VAL A 343 -22.18 6.60 -13.86
N LEU A 344 -23.24 7.37 -14.10
CA LEU A 344 -23.48 8.66 -13.45
C LEU A 344 -24.58 8.48 -12.42
N ASN A 345 -24.26 8.65 -11.14
CA ASN A 345 -25.19 8.45 -10.03
C ASN A 345 -25.58 9.79 -9.39
N ALA A 346 -26.82 10.19 -9.61
CA ALA A 346 -27.46 11.40 -9.08
C ALA A 346 -28.53 11.08 -8.01
N GLU A 347 -28.59 9.83 -7.53
CA GLU A 347 -29.60 9.39 -6.56
C GLU A 347 -29.45 10.15 -5.23
N ARG A 348 -30.50 10.87 -4.83
CA ARG A 348 -30.54 11.66 -3.59
C ARG A 348 -30.64 10.78 -2.35
N ASP A 349 -30.20 11.31 -1.20
CA ASP A 349 -30.25 10.59 0.09
C ASP A 349 -29.58 9.20 0.03
N SER A 350 -28.48 9.13 -0.73
CA SER A 350 -27.71 7.91 -1.01
C SER A 350 -26.23 8.08 -0.67
N PHE A 351 -25.45 7.01 -0.81
CA PHE A 351 -24.00 7.07 -0.70
C PHE A 351 -23.39 8.05 -1.71
N ALA A 352 -23.81 7.99 -2.98
CA ALA A 352 -23.28 8.86 -4.02
C ALA A 352 -23.61 10.34 -3.74
N ASP A 353 -24.81 10.65 -3.23
CA ASP A 353 -25.15 12.03 -2.83
C ASP A 353 -24.26 12.50 -1.67
N ALA A 354 -24.05 11.68 -0.64
CA ALA A 354 -23.15 12.02 0.46
C ALA A 354 -21.71 12.23 -0.01
N PHE A 355 -21.22 11.38 -0.91
CA PHE A 355 -19.89 11.48 -1.51
C PHE A 355 -19.77 12.75 -2.37
N PHE A 356 -20.80 13.09 -3.16
CA PHE A 356 -20.86 14.35 -3.91
C PHE A 356 -20.86 15.58 -3.00
N GLN A 357 -21.61 15.57 -1.88
CA GLN A 357 -21.60 16.70 -0.94
C GLN A 357 -20.21 16.94 -0.33
N GLN A 358 -19.42 15.88 -0.16
CA GLN A 358 -18.07 15.97 0.41
C GLN A 358 -17.00 16.31 -0.63
N HIS A 359 -17.07 15.71 -1.82
CA HIS A 359 -15.98 15.73 -2.81
C HIS A 359 -16.33 16.47 -4.11
N GLY A 360 -17.59 16.84 -4.31
CA GLY A 360 -18.14 17.34 -5.57
C GLY A 360 -18.21 16.24 -6.64
N LEU A 361 -18.19 16.63 -7.93
CA LEU A 361 -18.06 15.67 -9.04
C LEU A 361 -16.79 14.83 -8.84
N SER A 362 -16.96 13.52 -8.67
CA SER A 362 -15.88 12.63 -8.24
C SER A 362 -16.18 11.16 -8.58
N LEU A 363 -15.12 10.36 -8.70
CA LEU A 363 -15.21 8.91 -8.80
C LEU A 363 -15.54 8.36 -7.41
N CYS A 364 -16.77 7.90 -7.19
CA CYS A 364 -17.22 7.42 -5.89
C CYS A 364 -17.17 5.90 -5.76
N ALA A 365 -17.07 5.18 -6.88
CA ALA A 365 -16.88 3.75 -6.87
C ALA A 365 -16.26 3.21 -8.17
N SER A 366 -15.61 2.06 -8.07
CA SER A 366 -15.27 1.22 -9.23
C SER A 366 -15.89 -0.16 -9.06
N ALA A 367 -16.20 -0.81 -10.17
CA ALA A 367 -16.66 -2.18 -10.18
C ALA A 367 -15.69 -3.04 -10.99
N PHE A 368 -15.22 -4.11 -10.37
CA PHE A 368 -14.34 -5.08 -10.99
C PHE A 368 -15.08 -6.38 -11.26
N ARG A 369 -14.98 -6.83 -12.52
CA ARG A 369 -15.40 -8.16 -12.93
C ARG A 369 -14.40 -9.17 -12.41
N VAL A 370 -14.85 -10.14 -11.63
CA VAL A 370 -14.04 -11.19 -11.00
C VAL A 370 -14.64 -12.57 -11.30
N ASP A 371 -13.86 -13.63 -11.07
CA ASP A 371 -14.31 -15.01 -11.30
C ASP A 371 -15.48 -15.42 -10.39
N ASP A 372 -15.43 -15.02 -9.12
CA ASP A 372 -16.46 -15.28 -8.10
C ASP A 372 -16.53 -14.09 -7.14
N ALA A 373 -17.64 -13.35 -7.18
CA ALA A 373 -17.81 -12.12 -6.42
C ALA A 373 -17.92 -12.37 -4.91
N LYS A 374 -18.46 -13.53 -4.52
CA LYS A 374 -18.61 -13.91 -3.12
C LYS A 374 -17.25 -14.23 -2.51
N VAL A 375 -16.43 -15.02 -3.19
CA VAL A 375 -15.07 -15.37 -2.75
C VAL A 375 -14.19 -14.13 -2.65
N ALA A 376 -14.25 -13.23 -3.64
CA ALA A 376 -13.50 -11.97 -3.63
C ALA A 376 -13.92 -11.07 -2.46
N PHE A 377 -15.22 -10.97 -2.19
CA PHE A 377 -15.75 -10.24 -1.04
C PHE A 377 -15.32 -10.86 0.31
N GLU A 378 -15.42 -12.19 0.46
CA GLU A 378 -14.99 -12.90 1.67
C GLU A 378 -13.50 -12.70 1.94
N ARG A 379 -12.66 -12.69 0.89
CA ARG A 379 -11.25 -12.33 0.98
C ARG A 379 -11.05 -10.92 1.51
N ALA A 380 -11.63 -9.92 0.85
CA ALA A 380 -11.48 -8.53 1.25
C ALA A 380 -11.97 -8.28 2.69
N ALA A 381 -13.14 -8.82 3.06
CA ALA A 381 -13.64 -8.76 4.42
C ALA A 381 -12.72 -9.47 5.43
N GLY A 382 -12.10 -10.60 5.05
CA GLY A 382 -11.12 -11.32 5.86
C GLY A 382 -9.87 -10.50 6.18
N PHE A 383 -9.49 -9.57 5.30
CA PHE A 383 -8.43 -8.58 5.55
C PHE A 383 -8.91 -7.35 6.34
N GLY A 384 -10.15 -7.34 6.83
CA GLY A 384 -10.70 -6.28 7.67
C GLY A 384 -11.18 -5.05 6.91
N TYR A 385 -11.45 -5.15 5.61
CA TYR A 385 -12.11 -4.07 4.87
C TYR A 385 -13.60 -4.03 5.21
N ALA A 386 -14.11 -2.82 5.46
CA ALA A 386 -15.50 -2.63 5.88
C ALA A 386 -16.45 -2.98 4.72
N PRO A 387 -17.35 -3.97 4.88
CA PRO A 387 -18.41 -4.23 3.92
C PRO A 387 -19.35 -3.05 3.77
N PHE A 388 -19.86 -2.84 2.56
CA PHE A 388 -20.92 -1.88 2.32
C PHE A 388 -22.16 -2.55 1.75
N SER A 389 -23.34 -2.09 2.15
CA SER A 389 -24.62 -2.54 1.61
C SER A 389 -25.53 -1.34 1.40
N GLY A 390 -25.84 -1.05 0.14
CA GLY A 390 -26.74 0.03 -0.25
C GLY A 390 -28.21 -0.39 -0.29
N ARG A 391 -29.09 0.56 -0.62
CA ARG A 391 -30.51 0.26 -0.89
C ARG A 391 -30.63 -0.49 -2.23
N VAL A 392 -31.30 -1.63 -2.22
CA VAL A 392 -31.56 -2.47 -3.39
C VAL A 392 -33.06 -2.52 -3.62
N GLY A 393 -33.50 -2.12 -4.82
CA GLY A 393 -34.89 -2.16 -5.25
C GLY A 393 -35.37 -3.57 -5.63
N PRO A 394 -36.67 -3.74 -5.93
CA PRO A 394 -37.20 -5.03 -6.36
C PRO A 394 -36.55 -5.52 -7.67
N ASN A 395 -36.04 -6.76 -7.67
CA ASN A 395 -35.35 -7.39 -8.80
C ASN A 395 -34.04 -6.72 -9.22
N GLU A 396 -33.46 -5.85 -8.37
CA GLU A 396 -32.08 -5.37 -8.54
C GLU A 396 -31.09 -6.38 -7.96
N ARG A 397 -29.90 -6.41 -8.53
CA ARG A 397 -28.82 -7.25 -8.06
C ARG A 397 -28.18 -6.66 -6.80
N VAL A 398 -27.95 -7.50 -5.80
CA VAL A 398 -27.10 -7.12 -4.65
C VAL A 398 -25.65 -7.28 -5.08
N LEU A 399 -24.92 -6.17 -5.17
CA LEU A 399 -23.50 -6.16 -5.46
C LEU A 399 -22.70 -6.21 -4.14
N PRO A 400 -21.89 -7.25 -3.90
CA PRO A 400 -20.93 -7.25 -2.81
C PRO A 400 -19.91 -6.12 -3.01
N SER A 401 -19.64 -5.35 -1.96
CA SER A 401 -18.60 -4.31 -1.99
C SER A 401 -17.96 -4.07 -0.64
N VAL A 402 -16.76 -3.50 -0.69
CA VAL A 402 -16.03 -2.99 0.46
C VAL A 402 -15.68 -1.52 0.28
N GLN A 403 -15.43 -0.82 1.37
CA GLN A 403 -14.90 0.54 1.34
C GLN A 403 -13.40 0.52 1.06
N ALA A 404 -12.98 1.32 0.07
CA ALA A 404 -11.60 1.66 -0.20
C ALA A 404 -11.05 2.64 0.87
N PRO A 405 -9.74 2.92 0.91
CA PRO A 405 -9.13 3.75 1.95
C PRO A 405 -9.67 5.19 2.05
N ASP A 406 -10.19 5.75 0.95
CA ASP A 406 -10.80 7.08 0.94
C ASP A 406 -12.32 7.08 1.18
N GLY A 407 -12.92 5.90 1.42
CA GLY A 407 -14.35 5.71 1.61
C GLY A 407 -15.14 5.50 0.31
N SER A 408 -14.49 5.53 -0.86
CA SER A 408 -15.11 5.08 -2.12
C SER A 408 -15.42 3.58 -2.07
N LEU A 409 -16.26 3.08 -2.97
CA LEU A 409 -16.68 1.67 -2.99
C LEU A 409 -15.98 0.89 -4.09
N GLU A 410 -15.59 -0.34 -3.76
CA GLU A 410 -15.12 -1.30 -4.76
C GLU A 410 -16.10 -2.48 -4.82
N TYR A 411 -16.81 -2.60 -5.94
CA TYR A 411 -17.78 -3.65 -6.18
C TYR A 411 -17.12 -4.88 -6.83
N PHE A 412 -17.49 -6.06 -6.35
CA PHE A 412 -17.14 -7.33 -6.96
C PHE A 412 -18.31 -7.81 -7.82
N VAL A 413 -18.06 -8.04 -9.11
CA VAL A 413 -19.09 -8.45 -10.07
C VAL A 413 -18.67 -9.74 -10.75
N ASP A 414 -19.48 -10.78 -10.69
CA ASP A 414 -19.35 -12.00 -11.50
C ASP A 414 -20.55 -12.13 -12.44
N GLU A 415 -20.40 -12.83 -13.56
CA GLU A 415 -21.50 -13.08 -14.50
C GLU A 415 -21.66 -14.59 -14.71
N ALA A 416 -22.85 -15.12 -14.44
CA ALA A 416 -23.13 -16.52 -14.63
C ALA A 416 -23.57 -16.79 -16.08
N PRO A 417 -23.09 -17.87 -16.72
CA PRO A 417 -23.56 -18.24 -18.06
C PRO A 417 -25.08 -18.42 -18.10
N ASN A 418 -25.75 -17.74 -19.04
CA ASN A 418 -27.21 -17.75 -19.24
C ASN A 418 -28.06 -17.06 -18.15
N ALA A 419 -27.45 -16.33 -17.22
CA ALA A 419 -28.18 -15.39 -16.35
C ALA A 419 -28.21 -14.00 -17.01
N PRO A 420 -29.20 -13.14 -16.68
CA PRO A 420 -29.13 -11.74 -17.02
C PRO A 420 -27.84 -11.12 -16.48
N THR A 421 -27.18 -10.33 -17.32
CA THR A 421 -26.02 -9.51 -16.93
C THR A 421 -26.43 -8.51 -15.84
N LEU A 422 -25.43 -7.88 -15.21
CA LEU A 422 -25.68 -6.78 -14.27
C LEU A 422 -26.56 -5.69 -14.91
N TYR A 423 -26.24 -5.31 -16.14
CA TYR A 423 -26.93 -4.22 -16.82
C TYR A 423 -28.37 -4.58 -17.19
N GLU A 424 -28.63 -5.81 -17.67
CA GLU A 424 -29.99 -6.29 -17.93
C GLU A 424 -30.83 -6.38 -16.65
N SER A 425 -30.20 -6.70 -15.52
CA SER A 425 -30.87 -6.79 -14.22
C SER A 425 -31.26 -5.41 -13.70
N ASP A 426 -30.35 -4.43 -13.71
CA ASP A 426 -30.52 -3.18 -12.95
C ASP A 426 -30.94 -1.98 -13.80
N PHE A 427 -30.80 -2.06 -15.13
CA PHE A 427 -31.11 -0.96 -16.05
C PHE A 427 -32.26 -1.31 -17.00
N VAL A 428 -33.03 -0.29 -17.34
CA VAL A 428 -33.86 -0.26 -18.54
C VAL A 428 -32.94 0.18 -19.69
N LEU A 429 -32.47 -0.81 -20.45
CA LEU A 429 -31.56 -0.59 -21.57
C LEU A 429 -32.29 0.06 -22.76
N THR A 430 -31.62 0.95 -23.47
CA THR A 430 -32.08 1.52 -24.73
C THR A 430 -31.78 0.53 -25.86
N ASP A 431 -32.69 0.39 -26.86
CA ASP A 431 -32.73 -0.66 -27.91
C ASP A 431 -31.46 -1.52 -28.06
N ILE A 432 -31.53 -2.73 -27.51
CA ILE A 432 -30.45 -3.72 -27.34
C ILE A 432 -30.00 -4.33 -28.69
N ASP A 433 -30.79 -4.16 -29.75
CA ASP A 433 -30.58 -4.75 -31.08
C ASP A 433 -29.80 -3.85 -32.06
N GLY A 434 -29.49 -2.61 -31.68
CA GLY A 434 -28.55 -1.80 -32.46
C GLY A 434 -27.14 -2.38 -32.32
N PRO A 435 -26.32 -2.47 -33.38
CA PRO A 435 -24.94 -2.87 -33.18
C PRO A 435 -24.33 -1.95 -32.12
N SER A 436 -23.56 -2.53 -31.19
CA SER A 436 -22.52 -1.82 -30.44
C SER A 436 -21.46 -1.33 -31.45
N GLU A 437 -21.91 -0.58 -32.47
CA GLU A 437 -21.13 -0.18 -33.62
C GLU A 437 -19.87 0.41 -33.03
N VAL A 438 -18.78 -0.32 -33.31
CA VAL A 438 -17.53 -0.30 -32.59
C VAL A 438 -16.97 1.09 -32.77
N GLY A 439 -17.38 1.98 -31.88
CA GLY A 439 -16.76 3.27 -31.74
C GLY A 439 -15.29 3.01 -31.43
N PRO A 440 -14.40 3.96 -31.72
CA PRO A 440 -12.97 3.70 -31.72
C PRO A 440 -12.38 3.17 -30.40
N LEU A 441 -13.07 3.35 -29.26
CA LEU A 441 -12.57 2.90 -27.97
C LEU A 441 -13.00 1.48 -27.69
N THR A 442 -12.06 0.65 -27.27
CA THR A 442 -12.25 -0.77 -27.02
C THR A 442 -12.50 -1.07 -25.53
N GLY A 443 -12.13 -0.18 -24.62
CA GLY A 443 -12.33 -0.33 -23.17
C GLY A 443 -11.57 0.70 -22.33
N ILE A 444 -11.67 0.59 -21.01
CA ILE A 444 -10.83 1.32 -20.05
C ILE A 444 -9.43 0.67 -20.06
N ASP A 445 -8.38 1.47 -20.24
CA ASP A 445 -6.98 1.02 -20.19
C ASP A 445 -6.42 1.08 -18.76
N HIS A 446 -6.56 2.23 -18.12
CA HIS A 446 -6.12 2.46 -16.74
C HIS A 446 -6.85 3.64 -16.10
N VAL A 447 -6.81 3.68 -14.78
CA VAL A 447 -7.31 4.81 -13.96
C VAL A 447 -6.14 5.39 -13.19
N CYS A 448 -6.09 6.72 -13.06
CA CYS A 448 -5.05 7.39 -12.28
C CYS A 448 -5.65 8.21 -11.15
N LEU A 449 -5.18 7.95 -9.93
CA LEU A 449 -5.61 8.59 -8.70
C LEU A 449 -4.52 9.53 -8.15
N ALA A 450 -4.94 10.66 -7.61
CA ALA A 450 -4.13 11.57 -6.83
C ALA A 450 -4.43 11.34 -5.34
N LEU A 451 -3.41 11.00 -4.57
CA LEU A 451 -3.49 10.56 -3.17
C LEU A 451 -2.72 11.51 -2.25
N PRO A 452 -3.14 11.65 -0.97
CA PRO A 452 -2.27 12.13 0.08
C PRO A 452 -0.96 11.34 0.14
N ALA A 453 0.15 12.00 0.45
CA ALA A 453 1.47 11.38 0.37
C ALA A 453 1.64 10.16 1.28
N ASP A 454 1.02 10.22 2.46
CA ASP A 454 0.95 9.20 3.50
C ASP A 454 -0.04 8.07 3.19
N ALA A 455 -0.97 8.26 2.25
CA ALA A 455 -1.96 7.25 1.87
C ALA A 455 -1.48 6.27 0.78
N LEU A 456 -0.38 6.57 0.07
CA LEU A 456 0.07 5.74 -1.06
C LEU A 456 0.27 4.27 -0.67
N ASP A 457 0.94 4.04 0.45
CA ASP A 457 1.29 2.68 0.90
C ASP A 457 0.04 1.91 1.39
N THR A 458 -0.96 2.62 1.95
CA THR A 458 -2.28 2.07 2.28
C THR A 458 -3.02 1.58 1.05
N TRP A 459 -3.05 2.38 -0.03
CA TRP A 459 -3.70 2.00 -1.29
C TRP A 459 -3.01 0.83 -1.99
N ILE A 460 -1.68 0.76 -1.93
CA ILE A 460 -0.93 -0.39 -2.45
C ILE A 460 -1.32 -1.65 -1.69
N LEU A 461 -1.32 -1.60 -0.35
CA LEU A 461 -1.72 -2.75 0.47
C LEU A 461 -3.18 -3.16 0.18
N PHE A 462 -4.07 -2.19 -0.05
CA PHE A 462 -5.46 -2.43 -0.47
C PHE A 462 -5.57 -3.29 -1.71
N PHE A 463 -4.98 -2.86 -2.82
CA PHE A 463 -5.10 -3.62 -4.06
C PHE A 463 -4.40 -4.99 -4.00
N LYS A 464 -3.28 -5.09 -3.28
CA LYS A 464 -2.57 -6.38 -3.08
C LYS A 464 -3.42 -7.38 -2.29
N THR A 465 -4.02 -6.95 -1.19
CA THR A 465 -4.75 -7.85 -0.29
C THR A 465 -6.17 -8.15 -0.79
N ALA A 466 -6.92 -7.15 -1.24
CA ALA A 466 -8.29 -7.35 -1.70
C ALA A 466 -8.37 -8.08 -3.06
N PHE A 467 -7.50 -7.73 -4.01
CA PHE A 467 -7.58 -8.21 -5.40
C PHE A 467 -6.40 -9.06 -5.86
N GLY A 468 -5.34 -9.19 -5.07
CA GLY A 468 -4.12 -9.90 -5.49
C GLY A 468 -3.31 -9.12 -6.54
N PHE A 469 -3.44 -7.80 -6.60
CA PHE A 469 -2.69 -6.99 -7.56
C PHE A 469 -1.19 -6.98 -7.25
N GLU A 470 -0.40 -6.71 -8.27
CA GLU A 470 1.03 -6.49 -8.16
C GLU A 470 1.34 -5.00 -8.21
N ALA A 471 2.27 -4.56 -7.37
CA ALA A 471 2.77 -3.20 -7.37
C ALA A 471 4.00 -3.09 -8.28
N GLU A 472 3.96 -2.15 -9.22
CA GLU A 472 5.09 -1.86 -10.08
C GLU A 472 6.15 -1.00 -9.36
N ARG A 473 7.26 -0.75 -10.07
CA ARG A 473 8.32 0.15 -9.60
C ARG A 473 7.78 1.56 -9.39
N SER A 474 8.21 2.20 -8.30
CA SER A 474 7.94 3.61 -8.06
C SER A 474 8.77 4.52 -8.98
N TRP A 475 8.13 5.53 -9.54
CA TRP A 475 8.73 6.61 -10.31
C TRP A 475 8.71 7.91 -9.53
N LEU A 476 9.73 8.74 -9.72
CA LEU A 476 9.74 10.12 -9.29
C LEU A 476 9.60 11.00 -10.53
N VAL A 477 8.49 11.72 -10.61
CA VAL A 477 8.08 12.47 -11.80
C VAL A 477 8.14 13.97 -11.51
N PRO A 478 8.80 14.77 -12.36
CA PRO A 478 8.84 16.22 -12.20
C PRO A 478 7.50 16.86 -12.60
N ASP A 479 6.93 17.61 -11.65
CA ASP A 479 5.85 18.57 -11.85
C ASP A 479 6.47 19.98 -11.92
N PRO A 480 5.86 20.95 -12.63
CA PRO A 480 6.37 22.32 -12.68
C PRO A 480 6.64 22.97 -11.31
N TYR A 481 5.98 22.49 -10.25
CA TYR A 481 6.05 23.04 -8.90
C TYR A 481 6.62 22.08 -7.85
N GLY A 482 7.16 20.92 -8.24
CA GLY A 482 7.72 19.96 -7.30
C GLY A 482 7.96 18.58 -7.87
N LEU A 483 8.16 17.60 -7.00
CA LEU A 483 8.27 16.19 -7.39
C LEU A 483 7.04 15.43 -6.92
N MET A 484 6.55 14.52 -7.75
CA MET A 484 5.50 13.59 -7.38
C MET A 484 6.01 12.15 -7.48
N ARG A 485 5.65 11.34 -6.49
CA ARG A 485 5.86 9.90 -6.49
C ARG A 485 4.69 9.25 -7.22
N SER A 486 4.98 8.41 -8.21
CA SER A 486 3.98 7.64 -8.95
C SER A 486 4.29 6.16 -8.81
N ARG A 487 3.30 5.34 -8.45
CA ARG A 487 3.44 3.88 -8.39
C ARG A 487 2.15 3.25 -8.89
N ALA A 488 2.25 2.39 -9.90
CA ALA A 488 1.10 1.68 -10.43
C ALA A 488 0.89 0.35 -9.71
N VAL A 489 -0.37 -0.08 -9.66
CA VAL A 489 -0.76 -1.45 -9.31
C VAL A 489 -1.56 -2.04 -10.46
N ARG A 490 -1.44 -3.35 -10.68
CA ARG A 490 -2.14 -4.04 -11.77
C ARG A 490 -2.58 -5.45 -11.40
N SER A 491 -3.62 -5.94 -12.06
CA SER A 491 -3.97 -7.36 -12.04
C SER A 491 -2.85 -8.21 -12.68
N ALA A 492 -2.78 -9.50 -12.34
CA ALA A 492 -1.74 -10.41 -12.84
C ALA A 492 -1.72 -10.51 -14.38
N ASP A 493 -2.87 -10.40 -15.03
CA ASP A 493 -3.02 -10.39 -16.49
C ASP A 493 -2.90 -8.99 -17.12
N GLY A 494 -2.70 -7.94 -16.30
CA GLY A 494 -2.58 -6.55 -16.73
C GLY A 494 -3.85 -5.92 -17.30
N SER A 495 -5.01 -6.56 -17.11
CA SER A 495 -6.31 -6.07 -17.62
C SER A 495 -6.93 -4.95 -16.78
N VAL A 496 -6.56 -4.85 -15.49
CA VAL A 496 -6.83 -3.67 -14.66
C VAL A 496 -5.51 -3.05 -14.24
N ARG A 497 -5.42 -1.72 -14.38
CA ARG A 497 -4.25 -0.92 -14.04
C ARG A 497 -4.68 0.36 -13.34
N ILE A 498 -4.03 0.66 -12.22
CA ILE A 498 -4.33 1.85 -11.42
C ILE A 498 -3.01 2.55 -11.08
N ALA A 499 -2.83 3.75 -11.62
CA ALA A 499 -1.66 4.58 -11.35
C ALA A 499 -1.93 5.48 -10.12
N LEU A 500 -1.13 5.34 -9.07
CA LEU A 500 -1.29 6.08 -7.82
C LEU A 500 -0.23 7.18 -7.73
N ASN A 501 -0.66 8.43 -7.71
CA ASN A 501 0.22 9.60 -7.65
C ASN A 501 0.11 10.29 -6.29
N ALA A 502 1.24 10.57 -5.67
CA ALA A 502 1.35 11.20 -4.36
C ALA A 502 2.41 12.31 -4.39
N SER A 503 2.17 13.43 -3.73
CA SER A 503 3.19 14.48 -3.57
C SER A 503 3.09 15.14 -2.21
N VAL A 504 4.24 15.51 -1.66
CA VAL A 504 4.37 16.33 -0.44
C VAL A 504 4.43 17.83 -0.74
N ASP A 505 4.65 18.19 -2.01
CA ASP A 505 4.80 19.57 -2.45
C ASP A 505 3.41 20.20 -2.72
N ARG A 506 3.07 21.24 -1.95
CA ARG A 506 1.73 21.85 -1.88
C ARG A 506 1.21 22.49 -3.16
N HIS A 507 2.08 22.74 -4.14
CA HIS A 507 1.72 23.42 -5.38
C HIS A 507 1.71 22.50 -6.60
N THR A 508 1.93 21.20 -6.39
CA THR A 508 1.87 20.22 -7.48
C THR A 508 0.44 19.96 -7.91
N ALA A 509 0.25 19.45 -9.13
CA ALA A 509 -1.08 19.07 -9.60
C ALA A 509 -1.77 18.00 -8.71
N VAL A 510 -0.99 17.16 -8.02
CA VAL A 510 -1.52 16.22 -7.03
C VAL A 510 -2.09 16.96 -5.84
N ALA A 511 -1.34 17.87 -5.22
CA ALA A 511 -1.81 18.64 -4.07
C ALA A 511 -3.05 19.48 -4.39
N GLU A 512 -3.09 20.13 -5.57
CA GLU A 512 -4.28 20.87 -6.01
C GLU A 512 -5.50 19.96 -6.22
N SER A 513 -5.28 18.72 -6.68
CA SER A 513 -6.35 17.72 -6.77
C SER A 513 -6.88 17.42 -5.37
N LEU A 514 -6.00 17.19 -4.39
CA LEU A 514 -6.42 16.91 -3.01
C LEU A 514 -7.25 18.05 -2.41
N ASP A 515 -6.87 19.30 -2.66
CA ASP A 515 -7.63 20.46 -2.21
C ASP A 515 -9.02 20.53 -2.88
N ARG A 516 -9.12 20.19 -4.17
CA ARG A 516 -10.38 20.24 -4.94
C ARG A 516 -11.34 19.12 -4.58
N TYR A 517 -10.82 17.94 -4.29
CA TYR A 517 -11.60 16.77 -3.91
C TYR A 517 -11.74 16.62 -2.40
N HIS A 518 -11.08 17.43 -1.57
CA HIS A 518 -11.04 17.25 -0.11
C HIS A 518 -10.56 15.85 0.32
N GLY A 519 -9.56 15.32 -0.37
CA GLY A 519 -9.04 13.96 -0.20
C GLY A 519 -8.54 13.37 -1.50
N THR A 520 -8.51 12.03 -1.58
CA THR A 520 -8.18 11.32 -2.83
C THR A 520 -9.06 11.81 -3.97
N GLY A 521 -8.45 11.98 -5.15
CA GLY A 521 -9.15 12.49 -6.33
C GLY A 521 -8.77 11.74 -7.60
N LEU A 522 -9.70 11.70 -8.55
CA LEU A 522 -9.42 11.21 -9.88
C LEU A 522 -8.53 12.22 -10.63
N ASN A 523 -7.39 11.76 -11.13
CA ASN A 523 -6.55 12.54 -12.03
C ASN A 523 -7.01 12.38 -13.48
N HIS A 524 -7.09 11.13 -13.96
CA HIS A 524 -7.61 10.81 -15.29
C HIS A 524 -8.11 9.37 -15.41
N VAL A 525 -8.93 9.14 -16.42
CA VAL A 525 -9.33 7.81 -16.91
C VAL A 525 -8.85 7.67 -18.35
N ALA A 526 -8.13 6.58 -18.64
CA ALA A 526 -7.63 6.29 -19.97
C ALA A 526 -8.50 5.25 -20.69
N PHE A 527 -8.76 5.48 -21.97
CA PHE A 527 -9.49 4.57 -22.85
C PHE A 527 -8.62 4.11 -24.01
N ARG A 528 -8.63 2.80 -24.26
CA ARG A 528 -7.84 2.19 -25.34
C ARG A 528 -8.54 2.31 -26.69
N THR A 529 -7.78 2.53 -27.75
CA THR A 529 -8.22 2.49 -29.15
C THR A 529 -7.19 1.74 -30.02
N ASP A 530 -7.63 1.22 -31.16
CA ASP A 530 -6.77 0.55 -32.15
C ASP A 530 -6.20 1.54 -33.19
N ASP A 531 -6.72 2.77 -33.27
CA ASP A 531 -6.23 3.83 -34.17
C ASP A 531 -6.45 5.20 -33.53
N ILE A 532 -5.44 5.68 -32.80
CA ILE A 532 -5.54 6.92 -32.03
C ILE A 532 -5.70 8.15 -32.94
N VAL A 533 -5.05 8.17 -34.10
CA VAL A 533 -5.09 9.33 -35.00
C VAL A 533 -6.51 9.56 -35.49
N LYS A 534 -7.17 8.50 -35.96
CA LYS A 534 -8.57 8.56 -36.39
C LYS A 534 -9.52 8.89 -35.24
N THR A 535 -9.25 8.34 -34.06
CA THR A 535 -10.06 8.55 -32.84
C THR A 535 -10.04 10.01 -32.42
N ILE A 536 -8.85 10.60 -32.28
CA ILE A 536 -8.66 11.98 -31.87
C ILE A 536 -9.24 12.93 -32.90
N ALA A 537 -9.03 12.68 -34.20
CA ALA A 537 -9.63 13.49 -35.26
C ALA A 537 -11.17 13.49 -35.19
N ALA A 538 -11.79 12.34 -34.93
CA ALA A 538 -13.24 12.23 -34.79
C ALA A 538 -13.76 12.99 -33.56
N PHE A 539 -13.13 12.79 -32.39
CA PHE A 539 -13.55 13.45 -31.15
C PHE A 539 -13.30 14.96 -31.18
N ALA A 540 -12.22 15.42 -31.81
CA ALA A 540 -11.97 16.84 -32.02
C ALA A 540 -13.02 17.48 -32.94
N ALA A 541 -13.44 16.78 -34.00
CA ALA A 541 -14.53 17.22 -34.87
C ALA A 541 -15.88 17.30 -34.13
N ASP A 542 -16.09 16.44 -33.14
CA ASP A 542 -17.25 16.44 -32.25
C ASP A 542 -17.10 17.45 -31.07
N GLY A 543 -16.01 18.22 -31.04
CA GLY A 543 -15.81 19.34 -30.12
C GLY A 543 -15.16 18.99 -28.79
N ILE A 544 -14.43 17.87 -28.69
CA ILE A 544 -13.57 17.59 -27.53
C ILE A 544 -12.35 18.52 -27.54
N PRO A 545 -12.11 19.29 -26.47
CA PRO A 545 -10.90 20.09 -26.34
C PRO A 545 -9.74 19.20 -25.87
N PHE A 546 -8.80 18.93 -26.77
CA PHE A 546 -7.55 18.24 -26.44
C PHE A 546 -6.51 19.19 -25.87
N LEU A 547 -5.70 18.65 -24.95
CA LEU A 547 -4.59 19.36 -24.34
C LEU A 547 -3.54 19.70 -25.41
N ARG A 548 -3.22 20.98 -25.53
CA ARG A 548 -2.25 21.44 -26.52
C ARG A 548 -0.83 21.16 -26.03
N ILE A 549 -0.09 20.38 -26.81
CA ILE A 549 1.32 20.07 -26.54
C ILE A 549 2.24 21.09 -27.24
N PRO A 550 3.29 21.60 -26.58
CA PRO A 550 4.20 22.58 -27.17
C PRO A 550 4.98 22.02 -28.39
N PRO A 551 5.23 22.83 -29.44
CA PRO A 551 6.02 22.41 -30.60
C PRO A 551 7.39 21.83 -30.25
N ASN A 552 8.07 22.41 -29.24
CA ASN A 552 9.39 21.98 -28.79
C ASN A 552 9.44 20.51 -28.33
N TYR A 553 8.31 19.94 -27.91
CA TYR A 553 8.24 18.51 -27.56
C TYR A 553 8.46 17.63 -28.79
N TYR A 554 7.92 18.01 -29.95
CA TYR A 554 8.06 17.27 -31.20
C TYR A 554 9.47 17.39 -31.79
N ASP A 555 10.10 18.56 -31.66
CA ASP A 555 11.51 18.75 -32.02
C ASP A 555 12.42 17.83 -31.18
N ASP A 556 12.14 17.69 -29.89
CA ASP A 556 12.85 16.78 -28.99
C ASP A 556 12.57 15.30 -29.31
N LEU A 557 11.33 14.91 -29.62
CA LEU A 557 11.00 13.54 -30.06
C LEU A 557 11.75 13.15 -31.34
N ALA A 558 11.79 14.06 -32.33
CA ALA A 558 12.51 13.83 -33.59
C ALA A 558 14.00 13.55 -33.32
N ALA A 559 14.62 14.30 -32.43
CA ALA A 559 16.02 14.11 -32.04
C ALA A 559 16.24 12.84 -31.19
N ARG A 560 15.36 12.57 -30.23
CA ARG A 560 15.50 11.47 -29.25
C ARG A 560 15.29 10.10 -29.87
N TYR A 561 14.30 9.97 -30.74
CA TYR A 561 13.85 8.69 -31.25
C TYR A 561 14.13 8.49 -32.75
N ALA A 562 14.64 9.53 -33.44
CA ALA A 562 14.86 9.54 -34.89
C ALA A 562 13.60 9.09 -35.67
N LEU A 563 12.44 9.60 -35.25
CA LEU A 563 11.16 9.26 -35.88
C LEU A 563 11.07 9.90 -37.29
N PRO A 564 10.37 9.25 -38.24
CA PRO A 564 10.10 9.84 -39.54
C PRO A 564 9.35 11.18 -39.44
N ASP A 565 9.66 12.12 -40.34
CA ASP A 565 9.06 13.47 -40.35
C ASP A 565 7.53 13.42 -40.47
N ASP A 566 6.97 12.48 -41.24
CA ASP A 566 5.53 12.29 -41.41
C ASP A 566 4.84 11.83 -40.11
N LEU A 567 5.52 11.02 -39.30
CA LEU A 567 5.05 10.64 -37.97
C LEU A 567 5.10 11.83 -37.02
N ILE A 568 6.19 12.60 -37.03
CA ILE A 568 6.31 13.82 -36.21
C ILE A 568 5.22 14.84 -36.55
N ASP A 569 4.97 15.07 -37.84
CA ASP A 569 3.91 15.96 -38.32
C ASP A 569 2.52 15.47 -37.85
N THR A 570 2.28 14.16 -37.90
CA THR A 570 1.05 13.55 -37.41
C THR A 570 0.89 13.75 -35.91
N LEU A 571 1.93 13.47 -35.12
CA LEU A 571 1.91 13.64 -33.67
C LEU A 571 1.65 15.12 -33.29
N SER A 572 2.33 16.04 -33.97
CA SER A 572 2.21 17.48 -33.75
C SER A 572 0.82 18.02 -34.09
N THR A 573 0.30 17.64 -35.26
CA THR A 573 -1.03 18.06 -35.75
C THR A 573 -2.15 17.64 -34.80
N HIS A 574 -2.04 16.44 -34.23
CA HIS A 574 -3.06 15.86 -33.36
C HIS A 574 -2.79 16.03 -31.86
N HIS A 575 -1.75 16.78 -31.49
CA HIS A 575 -1.33 16.98 -30.09
C HIS A 575 -1.08 15.66 -29.33
N LEU A 576 -0.59 14.65 -30.04
CA LEU A 576 -0.28 13.34 -29.47
C LEU A 576 1.06 13.40 -28.72
N LEU A 577 1.12 12.67 -27.62
CA LEU A 577 2.34 12.32 -26.91
C LEU A 577 2.78 10.92 -27.36
N TYR A 578 4.08 10.65 -27.31
CA TYR A 578 4.70 9.41 -27.76
C TYR A 578 5.72 8.91 -26.72
N ASP A 579 5.75 7.60 -26.52
CA ASP A 579 6.83 6.91 -25.79
C ASP A 579 7.17 5.59 -26.50
N ARG A 580 8.40 5.12 -26.30
CA ARG A 580 8.88 3.84 -26.84
C ARG A 580 9.75 3.15 -25.81
N ASP A 581 9.41 1.91 -25.50
CA ASP A 581 10.16 1.10 -24.55
C ASP A 581 11.42 0.45 -25.17
N GLU A 582 12.21 -0.20 -24.33
CA GLU A 582 13.48 -0.84 -24.72
C GLU A 582 13.29 -2.03 -25.67
N HIS A 583 12.09 -2.61 -25.74
CA HIS A 583 11.74 -3.72 -26.62
C HIS A 583 11.17 -3.24 -27.97
N GLY A 584 11.01 -1.92 -28.15
CA GLY A 584 10.44 -1.31 -29.35
C GLY A 584 8.93 -1.24 -29.36
N GLY A 585 8.25 -1.54 -28.23
CA GLY A 585 6.84 -1.26 -28.05
C GLY A 585 6.62 0.25 -28.04
N GLU A 586 5.54 0.72 -28.69
CA GLU A 586 5.22 2.14 -28.79
C GLU A 586 3.92 2.47 -28.05
N PHE A 587 3.87 3.67 -27.49
CA PHE A 587 2.72 4.20 -26.78
C PHE A 587 2.39 5.58 -27.33
N LEU A 588 1.20 5.69 -27.92
CA LEU A 588 0.68 6.97 -28.37
C LEU A 588 -0.50 7.31 -27.47
N HIS A 589 -0.53 8.54 -26.96
CA HIS A 589 -1.62 8.97 -26.09
C HIS A 589 -1.90 10.46 -26.19
N ALA A 590 -3.13 10.84 -25.85
CA ALA A 590 -3.53 12.23 -25.77
C ALA A 590 -4.51 12.45 -24.62
N TYR A 591 -4.40 13.62 -23.99
CA TYR A 591 -5.24 14.04 -22.89
C TYR A 591 -6.23 15.08 -23.37
N THR A 592 -7.45 15.03 -22.86
CA THR A 592 -8.37 16.17 -22.93
C THR A 592 -7.91 17.30 -22.00
N GLU A 593 -8.46 18.49 -22.19
CA GLU A 593 -8.53 19.48 -21.12
C GLU A 593 -9.35 18.94 -19.94
N LEU A 594 -9.24 19.59 -18.76
CA LEU A 594 -9.89 19.10 -17.54
C LEU A 594 -11.42 19.26 -17.63
N VAL A 595 -12.13 18.16 -17.40
CA VAL A 595 -13.58 18.13 -17.20
C VAL A 595 -13.89 18.79 -15.87
N ASP A 596 -14.67 19.87 -15.89
CA ASP A 596 -15.03 20.66 -14.69
C ASP A 596 -13.81 21.09 -13.85
N ASN A 597 -12.67 21.34 -14.50
CA ASN A 597 -11.38 21.59 -13.83
C ASN A 597 -10.93 20.48 -12.86
N ARG A 598 -11.47 19.26 -12.94
CA ARG A 598 -11.27 18.19 -11.95
C ARG A 598 -10.34 17.09 -12.43
N PHE A 599 -10.71 16.41 -13.51
CA PHE A 599 -9.97 15.28 -14.08
C PHE A 599 -9.88 15.43 -15.61
N SER A 600 -8.95 14.73 -16.26
CA SER A 600 -8.91 14.62 -17.73
C SER A 600 -9.33 13.23 -18.19
N LEU A 601 -9.71 13.11 -19.45
CA LEU A 601 -9.86 11.83 -20.13
C LEU A 601 -8.65 11.62 -21.02
N GLU A 602 -8.13 10.40 -21.07
CA GLU A 602 -6.99 10.01 -21.88
C GLU A 602 -7.41 9.00 -22.93
N ILE A 603 -6.87 9.12 -24.14
CA ILE A 603 -7.04 8.14 -25.21
C ILE A 603 -5.67 7.55 -25.48
N VAL A 604 -5.56 6.23 -25.53
CA VAL A 604 -4.28 5.53 -25.67
C VAL A 604 -4.33 4.48 -26.77
N GLU A 605 -3.20 4.30 -27.44
CA GLU A 605 -2.94 3.18 -28.35
C GLU A 605 -1.59 2.56 -27.98
N ARG A 606 -1.62 1.26 -27.67
CA ARG A 606 -0.44 0.44 -27.35
C ARG A 606 -0.07 -0.38 -28.57
N ARG A 607 1.15 -0.25 -29.06
CA ARG A 607 1.68 -1.00 -30.21
C ARG A 607 2.87 -1.84 -29.79
N GLY A 608 3.10 -2.94 -30.50
CA GLY A 608 4.31 -3.76 -30.32
C GLY A 608 4.48 -4.35 -28.91
N GLY A 609 3.40 -4.47 -28.13
CA GLY A 609 3.45 -5.02 -26.77
C GLY A 609 3.84 -4.01 -25.67
N TYR A 610 3.79 -2.70 -25.92
CA TYR A 610 4.11 -1.70 -24.91
C TYR A 610 3.24 -1.83 -23.65
N ASP A 611 3.91 -1.98 -22.50
CA ASP A 611 3.25 -2.29 -21.23
C ASP A 611 3.27 -1.14 -20.20
N GLY A 612 3.96 -0.03 -20.49
CA GLY A 612 4.09 1.12 -19.57
C GLY A 612 2.89 2.09 -19.56
N TYR A 613 3.12 3.32 -19.09
CA TYR A 613 2.09 4.38 -18.97
C TYR A 613 2.51 5.72 -19.62
N GLY A 614 3.58 5.75 -20.41
CA GLY A 614 4.12 6.99 -20.95
C GLY A 614 4.59 7.96 -19.86
N ALA A 615 5.17 7.45 -18.76
CA ALA A 615 5.55 8.26 -17.60
C ALA A 615 6.54 9.39 -17.95
N THR A 616 7.35 9.21 -18.99
CA THR A 616 8.27 10.22 -19.56
C THR A 616 7.53 11.47 -20.05
N ASN A 617 6.26 11.35 -20.44
CA ASN A 617 5.42 12.44 -20.93
C ASN A 617 4.68 13.21 -19.82
N ALA A 618 4.71 12.71 -18.58
CA ALA A 618 3.96 13.30 -17.49
C ALA A 618 4.37 14.76 -17.20
N ALA A 619 5.65 15.10 -17.29
CA ALA A 619 6.14 16.47 -17.08
C ALA A 619 5.56 17.45 -18.11
N VAL A 620 5.52 17.05 -19.38
CA VAL A 620 4.98 17.86 -20.49
C VAL A 620 3.48 18.02 -20.34
N ARG A 621 2.76 16.94 -19.99
CA ARG A 621 1.32 16.98 -19.68
C ARG A 621 1.02 17.96 -18.55
N LEU A 622 1.73 17.85 -17.43
CA LEU A 622 1.51 18.70 -16.26
C LEU A 622 1.80 20.18 -16.57
N ALA A 623 2.88 20.46 -17.31
CA ALA A 623 3.18 21.81 -17.77
C ALA A 623 2.09 22.39 -18.70
N ALA A 624 1.59 21.59 -19.64
CA ALA A 624 0.52 22.01 -20.54
C ALA A 624 -0.80 22.25 -19.77
N GLN A 625 -1.14 21.40 -18.79
CA GLN A 625 -2.30 21.60 -17.93
C GLN A 625 -2.16 22.87 -17.09
N ALA A 626 -0.99 23.14 -16.51
CA ALA A 626 -0.73 24.35 -15.73
C ALA A 626 -0.88 25.64 -16.55
N GLN A 627 -0.49 25.62 -17.83
CA GLN A 627 -0.62 26.79 -18.71
C GLN A 627 -2.06 27.15 -19.04
N ARG A 628 -2.97 26.17 -19.08
CA ARG A 628 -4.41 26.38 -19.34
C ARG A 628 -5.20 26.91 -18.14
N ARG A 629 -4.61 26.86 -16.95
CA ARG A 629 -5.22 27.32 -15.69
C ARG A 629 -5.07 28.83 -15.45
N LYS A 630 -4.24 29.50 -16.24
CA LYS A 630 -4.07 30.96 -16.25
C LYS A 630 -4.93 31.57 -17.34
#